data_AF-A0A842INZ2-F1
#
_entry.id   AF-A0A842INZ2-F1
#
_cell.length_a   1.000
_cell.length_b   1.000
_cell.length_c   1.000
_cell.angle_alpha   90.00
_cell.angle_beta   90.00
_cell.angle_gamma   90.00
#
_symmetry.space_group_name_H-M   'P 1'
#
loop_
_entity.id
_entity.type
_entity.pdbx_description
1 polymer ?
#
loop_
_entity_poly.entity_id
_entity_poly.type
_entity_poly.pdbx_seq_one_letter_code
_entity_poly.pdbx_strand_id
1 'polypeptide(L)'
;MKRIVYLLIAISAIISIGCNPVEDINSDLAEQAEPIIGTDEFTLTSDDYADLVDQGDGDPDFYEMFEAFSDVDDAKVILPPFLADKYPFWGDGSSVTVIFNLFDGNPEDVSAFTGADVYNLGSGDYPTSNSNAFLLEEDPEMTLEDVLADQFGTPTDGQVVRLGYNRFTQAPEVGLASVYEVAFPDSYDDFELVSVSGPDALGWTVGSANVQGSGFDGGANALEEWLISPGIDLTGESGLSFQITQEIDFLGDPDLIDILISTDYTTGSDPMMATWTALPFDKTIYGSLTISEDFDFSAYDGESIHVGLKYSSTDSDSPRWRVQDFAIRTTGFSGSTESLSAYYKYSDGSWDDVDGVYYLSAADYDSMGESSGQPGRFDNFSGSTLPANYLPQFLNITYPFAQEEDELFVIYRFFQGGDVGTVTKGNLYTFTNGEWVPSISSLQFGLEAGIWVPDNTIRYTLTAGDYAAVVSGLTGVAGFEAAVGNLDSFGNFSRTGGSTNWSDEMILTALNIVLDNLNPSAEEGQKYIVTVATWAPGNSTEDFAVIKTGGEWIYQE
;
A
#
# COMPACT_ATOMS: atom_id res chain seq x y z
N MET A 1 17.40 -64.04 81.57
CA MET A 1 17.13 -64.69 80.27
C MET A 1 16.02 -63.92 79.57
N LYS A 2 16.31 -63.45 78.35
CA LYS A 2 15.40 -63.31 77.18
C LYS A 2 14.17 -62.39 77.34
N ARG A 3 14.16 -61.23 76.67
CA ARG A 3 13.67 -60.98 75.27
C ARG A 3 12.18 -60.56 75.33
N ILE A 4 11.61 -59.64 74.55
CA ILE A 4 11.75 -59.24 73.13
C ILE A 4 10.96 -57.89 72.99
N VAL A 5 11.57 -56.80 72.50
CA VAL A 5 11.48 -56.22 71.13
C VAL A 5 10.07 -55.77 70.71
N TYR A 6 9.84 -54.45 70.64
CA TYR A 6 9.61 -53.64 69.41
C TYR A 6 9.37 -52.18 69.84
N LEU A 7 10.16 -51.23 69.29
CA LEU A 7 10.13 -49.81 69.66
C LEU A 7 9.91 -48.95 68.41
N LEU A 8 8.86 -48.14 68.48
CA LEU A 8 8.54 -47.01 67.62
C LEU A 8 9.52 -45.85 67.87
N ILE A 9 9.97 -45.25 66.76
CA ILE A 9 10.16 -43.81 66.48
C ILE A 9 10.35 -42.87 67.69
N ALA A 10 11.48 -42.17 67.75
CA ALA A 10 11.55 -40.69 67.71
C ALA A 10 12.95 -40.14 68.07
N ILE A 11 13.65 -39.65 67.04
CA ILE A 11 14.34 -38.35 66.90
C ILE A 11 15.05 -37.74 68.12
N SER A 12 16.37 -37.52 68.01
CA SER A 12 16.99 -36.18 68.02
C SER A 12 18.53 -36.21 67.90
N ALA A 13 19.07 -35.39 66.98
CA ALA A 13 20.34 -34.60 67.04
C ALA A 13 21.70 -35.34 67.23
N ILE A 14 22.85 -35.02 66.62
CA ILE A 14 23.39 -33.85 65.87
C ILE A 14 24.80 -34.26 65.29
N ILE A 15 25.11 -33.86 64.04
CA ILE A 15 26.40 -33.39 63.43
C ILE A 15 27.66 -34.33 63.56
N SER A 16 28.49 -34.69 62.56
CA SER A 16 29.15 -33.87 61.52
C SER A 16 30.01 -34.69 60.51
N ILE A 17 30.09 -34.15 59.28
CA ILE A 17 31.20 -34.12 58.28
C ILE A 17 31.49 -35.37 57.44
N GLY A 18 31.11 -35.26 56.15
CA GLY A 18 31.82 -35.84 55.00
C GLY A 18 31.59 -34.91 53.79
N CYS A 19 32.67 -34.40 53.19
CA CYS A 19 32.67 -33.46 52.06
C CYS A 19 31.88 -33.98 50.85
N ASN A 20 31.16 -33.10 50.16
CA ASN A 20 30.57 -33.37 48.85
C ASN A 20 31.15 -32.41 47.79
N PRO A 21 32.34 -32.70 47.22
CA PRO A 21 33.04 -31.79 46.31
C PRO A 21 32.36 -31.61 44.94
N VAL A 22 31.19 -32.21 44.72
CA VAL A 22 30.40 -32.06 43.48
C VAL A 22 29.28 -31.03 43.66
N GLU A 23 28.83 -30.76 44.89
CA GLU A 23 27.85 -29.70 45.14
C GLU A 23 28.48 -28.31 45.08
N ASP A 24 29.68 -28.10 45.65
CA ASP A 24 30.36 -26.79 45.57
C ASP A 24 30.80 -26.45 44.13
N ILE A 25 31.20 -27.44 43.32
CA ILE A 25 31.51 -27.19 41.89
C ILE A 25 30.25 -26.84 41.11
N ASN A 26 29.10 -27.43 41.46
CA ASN A 26 27.82 -27.14 40.78
C ASN A 26 27.13 -25.87 41.31
N SER A 27 27.36 -25.46 42.57
CA SER A 27 26.84 -24.18 43.07
C SER A 27 27.65 -23.00 42.55
N ASP A 28 28.97 -23.14 42.41
CA ASP A 28 29.82 -22.08 41.86
C ASP A 28 29.65 -21.88 40.34
N LEU A 29 29.12 -22.89 39.62
CA LEU A 29 28.75 -22.80 38.20
C LEU A 29 27.31 -22.32 37.96
N ALA A 30 26.42 -22.46 38.95
CA ALA A 30 25.02 -22.03 38.84
C ALA A 30 24.79 -20.56 39.25
N GLU A 31 25.73 -19.95 40.00
CA GLU A 31 25.62 -18.56 40.46
C GLU A 31 26.36 -17.52 39.57
N GLN A 32 27.06 -17.96 38.52
CA GLN A 32 27.64 -17.08 37.49
C GLN A 32 27.51 -17.72 36.11
N ALA A 33 26.29 -17.85 35.60
CA ALA A 33 26.13 -17.64 34.17
C ALA A 33 26.23 -16.13 33.97
N GLU A 34 27.45 -15.63 33.72
CA GLU A 34 27.63 -14.28 33.18
C GLU A 34 26.67 -14.19 31.98
N PRO A 35 25.67 -13.30 32.01
CA PRO A 35 24.76 -13.17 30.88
C PRO A 35 25.57 -12.92 29.61
N ILE A 36 25.15 -13.51 28.49
CA ILE A 36 25.81 -13.25 27.22
C ILE A 36 25.49 -11.80 26.86
N ILE A 37 26.48 -10.92 26.95
CA ILE A 37 26.38 -9.56 26.43
C ILE A 37 26.74 -9.64 24.94
N GLY A 38 25.73 -9.45 24.09
CA GLY A 38 25.85 -9.63 22.64
C GLY A 38 25.45 -8.38 21.85
N THR A 39 25.95 -8.31 20.62
CA THR A 39 25.51 -7.35 19.62
C THR A 39 25.09 -8.12 18.37
N ASP A 40 23.91 -7.84 17.80
CA ASP A 40 23.46 -8.46 16.55
C ASP A 40 22.80 -7.43 15.61
N GLU A 41 22.77 -7.76 14.33
CA GLU A 41 22.05 -7.01 13.30
C GLU A 41 21.43 -7.98 12.30
N PHE A 42 20.12 -7.89 12.07
CA PHE A 42 19.45 -8.73 11.08
C PHE A 42 18.24 -8.06 10.46
N THR A 43 17.89 -8.51 9.25
CA THR A 43 16.66 -8.15 8.55
C THR A 43 15.60 -9.20 8.81
N LEU A 44 14.38 -8.79 9.14
CA LEU A 44 13.24 -9.69 9.28
C LEU A 44 13.00 -10.43 7.96
N THR A 45 12.96 -11.75 8.05
CA THR A 45 12.54 -12.65 6.97
C THR A 45 11.04 -12.94 7.08
N SER A 46 10.45 -13.54 6.05
CA SER A 46 9.06 -14.02 6.09
C SER A 46 8.77 -14.90 7.32
N ASP A 47 9.70 -15.78 7.67
CA ASP A 47 9.57 -16.65 8.85
C ASP A 47 9.59 -15.81 10.14
N ASP A 48 10.44 -14.78 10.21
CA ASP A 48 10.47 -13.89 11.39
C ASP A 48 9.15 -13.10 11.52
N TYR A 49 8.55 -12.65 10.41
CA TYR A 49 7.26 -11.94 10.42
C TYR A 49 6.10 -12.82 10.92
N ALA A 50 6.09 -14.11 10.55
CA ALA A 50 5.13 -15.08 11.06
C ALA A 50 5.30 -15.35 12.57
N ASP A 51 6.53 -15.22 13.08
CA ASP A 51 6.88 -15.47 14.47
C ASP A 51 6.74 -14.23 15.38
N LEU A 52 6.40 -13.04 14.84
CA LEU A 52 6.29 -11.80 15.63
C LEU A 52 5.17 -11.86 16.69
N VAL A 53 4.08 -12.56 16.39
CA VAL A 53 2.96 -12.77 17.30
C VAL A 53 2.49 -14.22 17.19
N ASP A 54 2.47 -14.95 18.31
CA ASP A 54 1.99 -16.33 18.34
C ASP A 54 0.46 -16.38 18.19
N GLN A 55 0.01 -16.76 16.98
CA GLN A 55 -1.40 -16.85 16.59
C GLN A 55 -1.99 -18.27 16.80
N GLY A 56 -1.16 -19.30 17.03
CA GLY A 56 -1.57 -20.70 16.93
C GLY A 56 -2.07 -21.08 15.52
N ASP A 57 -3.12 -21.91 15.40
CA ASP A 57 -3.72 -22.32 14.11
C ASP A 57 -4.68 -21.25 13.51
N GLY A 58 -4.39 -19.97 13.73
CA GLY A 58 -5.23 -18.82 13.32
C GLY A 58 -5.02 -18.37 11.87
N ASP A 59 -5.80 -17.36 11.44
CA ASP A 59 -5.53 -16.63 10.19
C ASP A 59 -4.26 -15.78 10.35
N PRO A 60 -3.46 -15.57 9.29
CA PRO A 60 -2.25 -14.77 9.35
C PRO A 60 -2.56 -13.33 9.78
N ASP A 61 -1.70 -12.76 10.61
CA ASP A 61 -1.90 -11.41 11.14
C ASP A 61 -1.35 -10.32 10.26
N PHE A 62 -1.44 -9.07 10.72
CA PHE A 62 -0.94 -7.91 9.99
C PHE A 62 0.52 -8.09 9.57
N TYR A 63 1.39 -8.58 10.46
CA TYR A 63 2.82 -8.65 10.22
C TYR A 63 3.17 -9.80 9.30
N GLU A 64 2.54 -10.98 9.49
CA GLU A 64 2.71 -12.13 8.59
C GLU A 64 2.15 -11.82 7.19
N MET A 65 0.97 -11.21 7.13
CA MET A 65 0.28 -10.96 5.86
C MET A 65 0.95 -9.88 5.02
N PHE A 66 1.55 -8.87 5.67
CA PHE A 66 2.17 -7.73 4.98
C PHE A 66 3.68 -7.75 4.98
N GLU A 67 4.29 -8.67 5.72
CA GLU A 67 5.74 -8.71 5.99
C GLU A 67 6.28 -7.30 6.31
N ALA A 68 5.52 -6.56 7.12
CA ALA A 68 5.76 -5.15 7.42
C ALA A 68 5.07 -4.71 8.72
N PHE A 69 5.56 -3.63 9.34
CA PHE A 69 4.87 -2.92 10.43
C PHE A 69 4.04 -1.77 9.88
N SER A 70 3.00 -1.35 10.60
CA SER A 70 2.18 -0.22 10.16
C SER A 70 2.97 1.09 10.18
N ASP A 71 3.76 1.31 11.21
CA ASP A 71 4.73 2.40 11.34
C ASP A 71 5.88 1.99 12.28
N VAL A 72 6.80 2.92 12.55
CA VAL A 72 7.94 2.69 13.43
C VAL A 72 7.50 2.52 14.90
N ASP A 73 6.43 3.18 15.34
CA ASP A 73 5.93 3.08 16.71
C ASP A 73 5.30 1.71 16.98
N ASP A 74 4.63 1.13 15.98
CA ASP A 74 4.15 -0.25 15.98
C ASP A 74 5.33 -1.24 16.13
N ALA A 75 6.39 -1.06 15.33
CA ALA A 75 7.60 -1.87 15.44
C ALA A 75 8.25 -1.79 16.83
N LYS A 76 8.27 -0.61 17.48
CA LYS A 76 8.78 -0.44 18.85
C LYS A 76 8.00 -1.26 19.88
N VAL A 77 6.72 -1.52 19.64
CA VAL A 77 5.84 -2.26 20.56
C VAL A 77 5.95 -3.77 20.35
N ILE A 78 6.11 -4.22 19.10
CA ILE A 78 5.99 -5.64 18.73
C ILE A 78 7.35 -6.37 18.73
N LEU A 79 8.45 -5.67 18.43
CA LEU A 79 9.77 -6.30 18.40
C LEU A 79 10.32 -6.71 19.78
N PRO A 80 10.05 -6.03 20.91
CA PRO A 80 10.63 -6.44 22.20
C PRO A 80 10.31 -7.87 22.65
N PRO A 81 9.06 -8.37 22.60
CA PRO A 81 8.76 -9.77 22.91
C PRO A 81 9.47 -10.74 21.96
N PHE A 82 9.46 -10.46 20.66
CA PHE A 82 10.13 -11.27 19.64
C PHE A 82 11.64 -11.38 19.90
N LEU A 83 12.31 -10.28 20.27
CA LEU A 83 13.72 -10.27 20.62
C LEU A 83 14.00 -11.05 21.92
N ALA A 84 13.09 -11.05 22.89
CA ALA A 84 13.23 -11.84 24.11
C ALA A 84 13.22 -13.34 23.82
N ASP A 85 12.35 -13.77 22.90
CA ASP A 85 12.24 -15.17 22.48
C ASP A 85 13.42 -15.60 21.59
N LYS A 86 13.91 -14.70 20.73
CA LYS A 86 15.08 -14.95 19.87
C LYS A 86 16.39 -15.00 20.66
N TYR A 87 16.53 -14.19 21.72
CA TYR A 87 17.74 -14.07 22.55
C TYR A 87 17.51 -14.37 24.04
N PRO A 88 17.05 -15.57 24.42
CA PRO A 88 16.57 -15.86 25.79
C PRO A 88 17.68 -15.96 26.86
N PHE A 89 18.95 -15.98 26.43
CA PHE A 89 20.11 -16.11 27.32
C PHE A 89 20.98 -14.85 27.38
N TRP A 90 20.55 -13.78 26.70
CA TRP A 90 21.26 -12.51 26.70
C TRP A 90 20.88 -11.72 27.95
N GLY A 91 21.78 -10.85 28.42
CA GLY A 91 21.48 -10.00 29.56
C GLY A 91 21.88 -8.55 29.36
N ASP A 92 21.69 -7.78 30.43
CA ASP A 92 21.74 -6.32 30.41
C ASP A 92 23.01 -5.78 29.73
N GLY A 93 22.82 -4.79 28.86
CA GLY A 93 23.88 -4.19 28.04
C GLY A 93 24.04 -4.81 26.65
N SER A 94 23.25 -5.82 26.30
CA SER A 94 23.17 -6.33 24.93
C SER A 94 22.43 -5.37 24.01
N SER A 95 22.71 -5.39 22.71
CA SER A 95 22.00 -4.56 21.72
C SER A 95 21.71 -5.31 20.42
N VAL A 96 20.58 -5.05 19.79
CA VAL A 96 20.20 -5.65 18.50
C VAL A 96 19.63 -4.59 17.58
N THR A 97 20.11 -4.54 16.34
CA THR A 97 19.51 -3.74 15.28
C THR A 97 18.62 -4.63 14.41
N VAL A 98 17.34 -4.29 14.34
CA VAL A 98 16.35 -5.02 13.51
C VAL A 98 16.02 -4.16 12.30
N ILE A 99 16.17 -4.72 11.11
CA ILE A 99 15.81 -4.11 9.82
C ILE A 99 14.49 -4.71 9.35
N PHE A 100 13.53 -3.89 8.95
CA PHE A 100 12.16 -4.31 8.64
C PHE A 100 11.48 -3.39 7.60
N ASN A 101 10.42 -3.89 6.98
CA ASN A 101 9.56 -3.13 6.08
C ASN A 101 8.48 -2.36 6.86
N LEU A 102 8.09 -1.20 6.32
CA LEU A 102 6.88 -0.48 6.72
C LEU A 102 5.81 -0.63 5.65
N PHE A 103 4.56 -0.74 6.08
CA PHE A 103 3.40 -0.91 5.22
C PHE A 103 3.24 0.25 4.22
N ASP A 104 3.54 1.47 4.67
CA ASP A 104 3.50 2.70 3.88
C ASP A 104 4.88 3.12 3.33
N GLY A 105 5.88 2.24 3.37
CA GLY A 105 7.20 2.43 2.73
C GLY A 105 7.89 3.75 3.07
N ASN A 106 8.64 3.79 4.18
CA ASN A 106 9.47 4.91 4.63
C ASN A 106 10.12 5.70 3.47
N PRO A 107 9.87 7.01 3.26
CA PRO A 107 9.83 8.13 4.23
C PRO A 107 8.45 8.82 4.37
N GLU A 108 8.37 9.86 5.21
CA GLU A 108 7.19 10.73 5.45
C GLU A 108 6.47 11.16 4.14
N ASP A 109 7.22 11.25 3.04
CA ASP A 109 6.74 11.62 1.71
C ASP A 109 5.96 10.54 0.94
N VAL A 110 6.18 9.23 1.17
CA VAL A 110 5.45 8.17 0.41
C VAL A 110 3.95 8.20 0.71
N SER A 111 3.60 8.50 1.97
CA SER A 111 2.21 8.62 2.40
C SER A 111 1.44 9.69 1.63
N ALA A 112 2.13 10.75 1.15
CA ALA A 112 1.53 11.78 0.31
C ALA A 112 1.08 11.26 -1.06
N PHE A 113 1.68 10.18 -1.56
CA PHE A 113 1.36 9.57 -2.85
C PHE A 113 0.40 8.38 -2.74
N THR A 114 0.54 7.56 -1.69
CA THR A 114 -0.37 6.42 -1.46
C THR A 114 -1.75 6.89 -1.00
N GLY A 115 -1.81 8.00 -0.26
CA GLY A 115 -3.02 8.64 0.23
C GLY A 115 -3.53 9.81 -0.62
N ALA A 116 -2.92 10.08 -1.78
CA ALA A 116 -3.35 11.17 -2.66
C ALA A 116 -4.80 11.00 -3.13
N ASP A 117 -5.52 12.11 -3.26
CA ASP A 117 -6.81 12.12 -3.95
C ASP A 117 -6.63 11.63 -5.39
N VAL A 118 -7.57 10.83 -5.88
CA VAL A 118 -7.52 10.26 -7.23
C VAL A 118 -8.61 10.87 -8.09
N TYR A 119 -8.24 11.41 -9.25
CA TYR A 119 -9.17 11.83 -10.28
C TYR A 119 -8.86 11.09 -11.59
N ASN A 120 -9.85 10.38 -12.13
CA ASN A 120 -9.71 9.71 -13.43
C ASN A 120 -10.38 10.56 -14.50
N LEU A 121 -9.67 10.86 -15.58
CA LEU A 121 -10.18 11.70 -16.66
C LEU A 121 -11.41 11.06 -17.32
N GLY A 122 -12.46 11.85 -17.44
CA GLY A 122 -13.64 11.55 -18.23
C GLY A 122 -13.47 11.94 -19.71
N SER A 123 -14.46 11.62 -20.54
CA SER A 123 -14.44 11.90 -21.98
C SER A 123 -14.28 13.39 -22.31
N GLY A 124 -14.83 14.27 -21.46
CA GLY A 124 -14.76 15.73 -21.61
C GLY A 124 -13.41 16.36 -21.25
N ASP A 125 -12.53 15.63 -20.56
CA ASP A 125 -11.22 16.16 -20.12
C ASP A 125 -10.15 16.06 -21.21
N TYR A 126 -10.37 15.23 -22.23
CA TYR A 126 -9.42 15.05 -23.31
C TYR A 126 -9.49 16.19 -24.34
N PRO A 127 -8.36 16.64 -24.92
CA PRO A 127 -8.34 17.76 -25.87
C PRO A 127 -9.15 17.46 -27.14
N THR A 128 -9.08 16.21 -27.59
CA THR A 128 -9.87 15.70 -28.72
C THR A 128 -11.17 15.08 -28.22
N SER A 129 -12.30 15.67 -28.59
CA SER A 129 -13.63 15.17 -28.24
C SER A 129 -13.85 13.73 -28.71
N ASN A 130 -14.50 12.90 -27.89
CA ASN A 130 -14.82 11.49 -28.13
C ASN A 130 -13.59 10.59 -28.38
N SER A 131 -12.39 11.03 -27.98
CA SER A 131 -11.18 10.21 -28.05
C SER A 131 -11.06 9.26 -26.86
N ASN A 132 -11.54 9.69 -25.68
CA ASN A 132 -11.45 8.99 -24.39
C ASN A 132 -10.02 8.56 -24.00
N ALA A 133 -9.02 9.14 -24.68
CA ALA A 133 -7.60 8.89 -24.52
C ALA A 133 -6.82 9.96 -25.30
N PHE A 134 -5.64 10.35 -24.80
CA PHE A 134 -4.72 11.21 -25.54
C PHE A 134 -4.28 10.54 -26.85
N LEU A 135 -4.33 11.31 -27.94
CA LEU A 135 -3.71 10.92 -29.21
C LEU A 135 -2.19 10.88 -29.05
N LEU A 136 -1.51 10.11 -29.91
CA LEU A 136 -0.05 9.98 -29.85
C LEU A 136 0.71 11.32 -29.93
N GLU A 137 0.15 12.29 -30.65
CA GLU A 137 0.73 13.62 -30.88
C GLU A 137 0.34 14.65 -29.80
N GLU A 138 -0.59 14.31 -28.91
CA GLU A 138 -1.02 15.20 -27.83
C GLU A 138 -0.07 15.07 -26.63
N ASP A 139 0.19 16.22 -26.01
CA ASP A 139 0.99 16.33 -24.80
C ASP A 139 0.04 16.43 -23.58
N PRO A 140 0.04 15.44 -22.68
CA PRO A 140 -0.86 15.44 -21.53
C PRO A 140 -0.64 16.61 -20.57
N GLU A 141 0.60 17.06 -20.36
CA GLU A 141 1.01 17.91 -19.24
C GLU A 141 0.11 19.15 -19.06
N MET A 142 0.00 19.99 -20.10
CA MET A 142 -0.83 21.20 -20.09
C MET A 142 -2.32 20.90 -19.87
N THR A 143 -2.80 19.78 -20.40
CA THR A 143 -4.22 19.40 -20.27
C THR A 143 -4.52 18.96 -18.84
N LEU A 144 -3.61 18.20 -18.24
CA LEU A 144 -3.75 17.70 -16.87
C LEU A 144 -3.75 18.86 -15.85
N GLU A 145 -2.92 19.88 -16.05
CA GLU A 145 -2.92 21.10 -15.24
C GLU A 145 -4.25 21.85 -15.32
N ASP A 146 -4.81 22.01 -16.53
CA ASP A 146 -6.10 22.67 -16.75
C ASP A 146 -7.25 21.90 -16.09
N VAL A 147 -7.24 20.56 -16.20
CA VAL A 147 -8.20 19.67 -15.52
C VAL A 147 -8.11 19.83 -14.01
N LEU A 148 -6.91 19.86 -13.43
CA LEU A 148 -6.74 20.07 -12.00
C LEU A 148 -7.25 21.44 -11.55
N ALA A 149 -6.99 22.49 -12.33
CA ALA A 149 -7.48 23.83 -12.01
C ALA A 149 -9.01 23.94 -12.03
N ASP A 150 -9.68 23.21 -12.93
CA ASP A 150 -11.15 23.18 -13.03
C ASP A 150 -11.78 22.32 -11.91
N GLN A 151 -11.24 21.13 -11.67
CA GLN A 151 -11.79 20.17 -10.71
C GLN A 151 -11.47 20.53 -9.25
N PHE A 152 -10.33 21.19 -8.99
CA PHE A 152 -9.86 21.57 -7.66
C PHE A 152 -9.80 23.10 -7.52
N GLY A 153 -10.95 23.77 -7.45
CA GLY A 153 -11.04 25.23 -7.43
C GLY A 153 -10.52 25.96 -6.17
N THR A 154 -10.19 25.24 -5.09
CA THR A 154 -9.56 25.81 -3.88
C THR A 154 -8.54 24.85 -3.27
N PRO A 155 -7.43 24.57 -3.96
CA PRO A 155 -6.43 23.62 -3.48
C PRO A 155 -5.57 24.24 -2.38
N THR A 156 -5.04 23.40 -1.50
CA THR A 156 -4.13 23.84 -0.42
C THR A 156 -2.68 23.62 -0.80
N ASP A 157 -1.79 24.51 -0.36
CA ASP A 157 -0.35 24.35 -0.58
C ASP A 157 0.12 23.00 -0.02
N GLY A 158 0.86 22.25 -0.85
CA GLY A 158 1.32 20.89 -0.56
C GLY A 158 0.32 19.78 -0.88
N GLN A 159 -0.90 20.08 -1.35
CA GLN A 159 -1.87 19.06 -1.76
C GLN A 159 -1.34 18.26 -2.95
N VAL A 160 -1.44 16.93 -2.87
CA VAL A 160 -1.04 16.01 -3.94
C VAL A 160 -2.27 15.30 -4.49
N VAL A 161 -2.39 15.25 -5.81
CA VAL A 161 -3.46 14.55 -6.54
C VAL A 161 -2.84 13.62 -7.57
N ARG A 162 -3.39 12.40 -7.68
CA ARG A 162 -3.07 11.47 -8.77
C ARG A 162 -4.14 11.55 -9.85
N LEU A 163 -3.71 11.83 -11.08
CA LEU A 163 -4.56 11.77 -12.26
C LEU A 163 -4.39 10.43 -12.97
N GLY A 164 -5.51 9.76 -13.27
CA GLY A 164 -5.55 8.58 -14.14
C GLY A 164 -6.08 8.95 -15.52
N TYR A 165 -5.36 8.57 -16.58
CA TYR A 165 -5.77 8.89 -17.96
C TYR A 165 -5.36 7.78 -18.93
N ASN A 166 -5.99 7.76 -20.10
CA ASN A 166 -5.65 6.83 -21.16
C ASN A 166 -4.84 7.53 -22.25
N ARG A 167 -3.96 6.77 -22.90
CA ARG A 167 -3.25 7.20 -24.10
C ARG A 167 -3.31 6.11 -25.15
N PHE A 168 -3.50 6.47 -26.41
CA PHE A 168 -3.38 5.50 -27.50
C PHE A 168 -1.93 5.02 -27.64
N THR A 169 -1.74 3.70 -27.76
CA THR A 169 -0.42 3.08 -27.99
C THR A 169 -0.01 3.10 -29.47
N GLN A 170 -0.98 3.32 -30.36
CA GLN A 170 -0.82 3.35 -31.81
C GLN A 170 -1.79 4.37 -32.42
N ALA A 171 -1.60 4.77 -33.68
CA ALA A 171 -2.51 5.70 -34.34
C ALA A 171 -3.94 5.09 -34.37
N PRO A 172 -4.95 5.76 -33.78
CA PRO A 172 -6.30 5.22 -33.70
C PRO A 172 -7.03 5.25 -35.04
N GLU A 173 -8.01 4.37 -35.21
CA GLU A 173 -8.95 4.41 -36.33
C GLU A 173 -10.14 5.31 -35.99
N VAL A 174 -10.57 6.12 -36.97
CA VAL A 174 -11.77 6.96 -36.82
C VAL A 174 -12.99 6.14 -37.23
N GLY A 175 -13.91 5.89 -36.29
CA GLY A 175 -15.04 4.98 -36.48
C GLY A 175 -16.16 5.16 -35.44
N LEU A 176 -16.88 4.09 -35.14
CA LEU A 176 -17.85 4.03 -34.04
C LEU A 176 -17.18 3.38 -32.82
N ALA A 177 -17.25 4.03 -31.66
CA ALA A 177 -16.79 3.50 -30.37
C ALA A 177 -18.00 3.18 -29.47
N SER A 178 -17.96 2.06 -28.74
CA SER A 178 -19.00 1.70 -27.76
C SER A 178 -18.90 2.59 -26.52
N VAL A 179 -19.98 3.30 -26.21
CA VAL A 179 -20.17 4.08 -24.97
C VAL A 179 -20.73 3.18 -23.87
N TYR A 180 -21.64 2.28 -24.23
CA TYR A 180 -22.19 1.24 -23.36
C TYR A 180 -22.40 -0.02 -24.17
N GLU A 181 -22.07 -1.19 -23.62
CA GLU A 181 -22.26 -2.48 -24.26
C GLU A 181 -22.61 -3.55 -23.23
N VAL A 182 -23.61 -4.36 -23.53
CA VAL A 182 -24.02 -5.50 -22.72
C VAL A 182 -24.19 -6.73 -23.59
N ALA A 183 -23.78 -7.88 -23.06
CA ALA A 183 -24.05 -9.19 -23.64
C ALA A 183 -24.77 -10.07 -22.62
N PHE A 184 -25.68 -10.92 -23.09
CA PHE A 184 -26.48 -11.84 -22.29
C PHE A 184 -26.10 -13.31 -22.55
N PRO A 185 -24.85 -13.74 -22.29
CA PRO A 185 -24.43 -15.09 -22.61
C PRO A 185 -25.12 -16.14 -21.73
N ASP A 186 -25.27 -15.89 -20.43
CA ASP A 186 -25.87 -16.84 -19.48
C ASP A 186 -26.38 -16.21 -18.18
N SER A 187 -26.66 -14.91 -18.18
CA SER A 187 -27.29 -14.17 -17.07
C SER A 187 -28.03 -12.92 -17.60
N TYR A 188 -28.67 -12.16 -16.71
CA TYR A 188 -29.23 -10.83 -17.01
C TYR A 188 -28.21 -9.69 -16.81
N ASP A 189 -26.96 -10.01 -16.50
CA ASP A 189 -25.97 -9.03 -16.04
C ASP A 189 -26.53 -8.20 -14.85
N ASP A 190 -26.31 -6.89 -14.84
CA ASP A 190 -26.84 -5.97 -13.83
C ASP A 190 -28.28 -5.47 -14.13
N PHE A 191 -29.01 -6.09 -15.07
CA PHE A 191 -30.38 -5.67 -15.41
C PHE A 191 -31.37 -6.11 -14.33
N GLU A 192 -32.32 -5.23 -14.01
CA GLU A 192 -33.46 -5.58 -13.18
C GLU A 192 -34.52 -6.30 -14.00
N LEU A 193 -35.02 -7.41 -13.45
CA LEU A 193 -36.16 -8.13 -13.99
C LEU A 193 -37.43 -7.69 -13.26
N VAL A 194 -38.37 -7.09 -13.99
CA VAL A 194 -39.58 -6.52 -13.41
C VAL A 194 -40.83 -7.17 -14.02
N SER A 195 -41.47 -8.04 -13.25
CA SER A 195 -42.74 -8.66 -13.62
C SER A 195 -43.91 -7.69 -13.35
N VAL A 196 -44.58 -7.24 -14.41
CA VAL A 196 -45.73 -6.32 -14.33
C VAL A 196 -47.04 -7.09 -14.17
N SER A 197 -47.22 -8.17 -14.94
CA SER A 197 -48.40 -9.03 -14.85
C SER A 197 -48.14 -10.43 -15.42
N GLY A 198 -49.02 -11.38 -15.07
CA GLY A 198 -48.97 -12.75 -15.57
C GLY A 198 -48.29 -13.73 -14.59
N PRO A 199 -47.97 -14.96 -15.04
CA PRO A 199 -47.37 -15.99 -14.18
C PRO A 199 -45.87 -15.79 -13.95
N ASP A 200 -45.42 -15.78 -12.69
CA ASP A 200 -44.00 -15.61 -12.28
C ASP A 200 -43.01 -16.61 -12.88
N ALA A 201 -43.49 -17.73 -13.43
CA ALA A 201 -42.65 -18.80 -14.00
C ALA A 201 -42.42 -18.64 -15.52
N LEU A 202 -42.99 -17.62 -16.14
CA LEU A 202 -42.93 -17.33 -17.58
C LEU A 202 -42.44 -15.89 -17.79
N GLY A 203 -42.08 -15.56 -19.04
CA GLY A 203 -41.51 -14.25 -19.38
C GLY A 203 -40.06 -14.38 -19.82
N TRP A 204 -39.20 -13.48 -19.35
CA TRP A 204 -37.78 -13.52 -19.59
C TRP A 204 -37.15 -14.71 -18.88
N THR A 205 -36.35 -15.43 -19.65
CA THR A 205 -35.57 -16.58 -19.18
C THR A 205 -34.15 -16.48 -19.70
N VAL A 206 -33.20 -16.97 -18.92
CA VAL A 206 -31.79 -17.00 -19.29
C VAL A 206 -31.50 -18.27 -20.10
N GLY A 207 -30.98 -18.10 -21.32
CA GLY A 207 -30.45 -19.17 -22.17
C GLY A 207 -28.94 -19.29 -22.05
N SER A 208 -28.32 -20.13 -22.90
CA SER A 208 -26.86 -20.35 -22.92
C SER A 208 -26.09 -19.40 -23.85
N ALA A 209 -26.79 -18.49 -24.54
CA ALA A 209 -26.19 -17.51 -25.44
C ALA A 209 -27.08 -16.27 -25.67
N ASN A 210 -28.20 -16.13 -24.95
CA ASN A 210 -29.15 -15.03 -25.05
C ASN A 210 -30.13 -15.12 -23.90
N VAL A 211 -30.80 -14.00 -23.62
CA VAL A 211 -32.03 -13.99 -22.83
C VAL A 211 -33.23 -14.08 -23.76
N GLN A 212 -34.29 -14.72 -23.29
CA GLN A 212 -35.47 -15.03 -24.09
C GLN A 212 -36.76 -14.69 -23.34
N GLY A 213 -37.53 -13.74 -23.87
CA GLY A 213 -38.91 -13.47 -23.47
C GLY A 213 -39.88 -14.43 -24.16
N SER A 214 -40.68 -15.17 -23.38
CA SER A 214 -41.74 -16.04 -23.89
C SER A 214 -42.81 -16.32 -22.82
N GLY A 215 -44.08 -16.16 -23.20
CA GLY A 215 -45.25 -16.53 -22.39
C GLY A 215 -45.85 -17.90 -22.73
N PHE A 216 -45.15 -18.69 -23.55
CA PHE A 216 -45.63 -19.98 -23.99
C PHE A 216 -45.30 -21.10 -22.98
N ASP A 217 -46.33 -21.77 -22.48
CA ASP A 217 -46.22 -23.03 -21.70
C ASP A 217 -47.35 -23.98 -22.11
N GLY A 218 -47.08 -24.83 -23.11
CA GLY A 218 -48.10 -25.69 -23.72
C GLY A 218 -49.24 -24.93 -24.45
N GLY A 219 -49.21 -23.60 -24.42
CA GLY A 219 -50.16 -22.63 -24.97
C GLY A 219 -49.71 -21.21 -24.62
N ALA A 220 -50.30 -20.19 -25.26
CA ALA A 220 -50.00 -18.79 -24.98
C ALA A 220 -50.66 -18.34 -23.67
N ASN A 221 -49.94 -17.56 -22.86
CA ASN A 221 -50.44 -16.97 -21.61
C ASN A 221 -50.26 -15.45 -21.64
N ALA A 222 -51.25 -14.72 -21.15
CA ALA A 222 -51.11 -13.28 -20.96
C ALA A 222 -50.09 -12.94 -19.86
N LEU A 223 -49.07 -12.14 -20.18
CA LEU A 223 -48.08 -11.63 -19.23
C LEU A 223 -47.41 -10.36 -19.75
N GLU A 224 -46.79 -9.60 -18.86
CA GLU A 224 -45.90 -8.48 -19.19
C GLU A 224 -44.73 -8.45 -18.21
N GLU A 225 -43.50 -8.44 -18.76
CA GLU A 225 -42.26 -8.46 -17.99
C GLU A 225 -41.14 -7.72 -18.73
N TRP A 226 -40.35 -6.97 -17.97
CA TRP A 226 -39.36 -6.05 -18.50
C TRP A 226 -37.98 -6.42 -17.97
N LEU A 227 -36.96 -6.31 -18.82
CA LEU A 227 -35.57 -6.24 -18.42
C LEU A 227 -35.11 -4.80 -18.56
N ILE A 228 -34.73 -4.14 -17.46
CA ILE A 228 -34.35 -2.73 -17.47
C ILE A 228 -32.87 -2.61 -17.08
N SER A 229 -32.09 -1.84 -17.84
CA SER A 229 -30.66 -1.62 -17.59
C SER A 229 -30.43 -0.93 -16.25
N PRO A 230 -29.20 -0.94 -15.70
CA PRO A 230 -28.79 0.09 -14.75
C PRO A 230 -28.87 1.50 -15.38
N GLY A 231 -28.66 2.53 -14.57
CA GLY A 231 -28.55 3.91 -15.06
C GLY A 231 -27.31 4.06 -15.93
N ILE A 232 -27.50 4.53 -17.17
CA ILE A 232 -26.44 4.77 -18.15
C ILE A 232 -26.23 6.29 -18.22
N ASP A 233 -25.01 6.73 -17.91
CA ASP A 233 -24.63 8.14 -18.01
C ASP A 233 -24.01 8.41 -19.39
N LEU A 234 -24.67 9.25 -20.19
CA LEU A 234 -24.20 9.66 -21.51
C LEU A 234 -23.73 11.12 -21.50
N THR A 235 -23.48 11.71 -20.31
CA THR A 235 -22.95 13.06 -20.17
C THR A 235 -21.66 13.22 -20.95
N GLY A 236 -21.58 14.26 -21.79
CA GLY A 236 -20.40 14.53 -22.62
C GLY A 236 -20.41 13.83 -23.98
N GLU A 237 -21.29 12.85 -24.20
CA GLU A 237 -21.40 12.14 -25.46
C GLU A 237 -22.34 12.86 -26.46
N SER A 238 -22.04 12.72 -27.75
CA SER A 238 -22.89 13.26 -28.82
C SER A 238 -22.87 12.39 -30.08
N GLY A 239 -23.89 12.50 -30.92
CA GLY A 239 -24.00 11.70 -32.15
C GLY A 239 -24.20 10.22 -31.85
N LEU A 240 -24.95 9.90 -30.80
CA LEU A 240 -25.16 8.54 -30.35
C LEU A 240 -25.98 7.70 -31.34
N SER A 241 -25.68 6.41 -31.36
CA SER A 241 -26.35 5.36 -32.12
C SER A 241 -26.57 4.13 -31.26
N PHE A 242 -27.60 3.35 -31.55
CA PHE A 242 -27.94 2.11 -30.82
C PHE A 242 -27.95 0.92 -31.78
N GLN A 243 -27.38 -0.21 -31.37
CA GLN A 243 -27.39 -1.45 -32.14
C GLN A 243 -27.68 -2.64 -31.23
N ILE A 244 -28.47 -3.60 -31.72
CA ILE A 244 -28.89 -4.78 -30.96
C ILE A 244 -28.77 -6.05 -31.82
N THR A 245 -28.33 -7.15 -31.22
CA THR A 245 -28.37 -8.48 -31.82
C THR A 245 -29.54 -9.27 -31.26
N GLN A 246 -30.53 -9.57 -32.11
CA GLN A 246 -31.79 -10.16 -31.67
C GLN A 246 -32.41 -11.14 -32.68
N GLU A 247 -33.39 -11.93 -32.21
CA GLU A 247 -34.26 -12.81 -33.00
C GLU A 247 -35.68 -12.74 -32.45
N ILE A 248 -36.67 -12.60 -33.34
CA ILE A 248 -38.09 -12.51 -32.99
C ILE A 248 -38.85 -13.57 -33.78
N ASP A 249 -39.48 -14.51 -33.07
CA ASP A 249 -40.34 -15.52 -33.67
C ASP A 249 -41.79 -15.37 -33.21
N PHE A 250 -42.70 -15.80 -34.08
CA PHE A 250 -44.13 -15.93 -33.78
C PHE A 250 -44.85 -14.65 -33.34
N LEU A 251 -44.27 -13.47 -33.60
CA LEU A 251 -44.89 -12.18 -33.32
C LEU A 251 -46.10 -11.94 -34.24
N GLY A 252 -47.30 -11.84 -33.65
CA GLY A 252 -48.50 -11.41 -34.34
C GLY A 252 -48.73 -9.91 -34.20
N ASP A 253 -48.94 -9.45 -32.97
CA ASP A 253 -49.14 -8.05 -32.60
C ASP A 253 -47.80 -7.36 -32.28
N PRO A 254 -47.38 -6.34 -33.06
CA PRO A 254 -46.10 -5.68 -32.86
C PRO A 254 -46.00 -4.91 -31.54
N ASP A 255 -47.09 -4.59 -30.85
CA ASP A 255 -47.08 -3.83 -29.60
C ASP A 255 -46.68 -4.69 -28.39
N LEU A 256 -46.48 -6.00 -28.60
CA LEU A 256 -46.11 -6.97 -27.58
C LEU A 256 -44.64 -6.91 -27.16
N ILE A 257 -43.77 -6.35 -28.00
CA ILE A 257 -42.35 -6.19 -27.66
C ILE A 257 -41.91 -4.78 -28.03
N ASP A 258 -41.11 -4.14 -27.18
CA ASP A 258 -40.53 -2.82 -27.47
C ASP A 258 -39.19 -2.63 -26.78
N ILE A 259 -38.35 -1.78 -27.37
CA ILE A 259 -37.18 -1.19 -26.72
C ILE A 259 -37.62 0.20 -26.25
N LEU A 260 -37.59 0.44 -24.95
CA LEU A 260 -38.10 1.64 -24.31
C LEU A 260 -36.96 2.39 -23.62
N ILE A 261 -36.90 3.69 -23.81
CA ILE A 261 -35.88 4.55 -23.18
C ILE A 261 -36.56 5.50 -22.20
N SER A 262 -36.02 5.59 -20.98
CA SER A 262 -36.48 6.54 -19.96
C SER A 262 -35.32 7.40 -19.48
N THR A 263 -35.61 8.66 -19.17
CA THR A 263 -34.68 9.62 -18.55
C THR A 263 -35.10 9.98 -17.11
N ASP A 264 -36.20 9.41 -16.62
CA ASP A 264 -36.78 9.70 -15.30
C ASP A 264 -37.05 8.43 -14.47
N TYR A 265 -36.71 7.26 -15.00
CA TYR A 265 -36.77 6.00 -14.27
C TYR A 265 -35.73 5.96 -13.15
N THR A 266 -36.13 5.40 -12.01
CA THR A 266 -35.25 5.16 -10.86
C THR A 266 -35.20 3.66 -10.61
N THR A 267 -34.01 3.07 -10.65
CA THR A 267 -33.79 1.62 -10.44
C THR A 267 -34.49 1.12 -9.17
N GLY A 268 -35.20 0.00 -9.29
CA GLY A 268 -35.99 -0.62 -8.21
C GLY A 268 -37.34 0.05 -7.93
N SER A 269 -37.74 1.08 -8.70
CA SER A 269 -39.08 1.67 -8.64
C SER A 269 -40.06 1.00 -9.60
N ASP A 270 -41.36 1.27 -9.45
CA ASP A 270 -42.37 0.77 -10.37
C ASP A 270 -42.19 1.42 -11.77
N PRO A 271 -41.92 0.66 -12.84
CA PRO A 271 -41.68 1.21 -14.18
C PRO A 271 -42.88 2.00 -14.72
N MET A 272 -44.09 1.78 -14.21
CA MET A 272 -45.30 2.52 -14.60
C MET A 272 -45.33 3.95 -14.07
N MET A 273 -44.43 4.31 -13.15
CA MET A 273 -44.31 5.67 -12.61
C MET A 273 -43.37 6.56 -13.43
N ALA A 274 -42.62 5.98 -14.38
CA ALA A 274 -41.67 6.68 -15.25
C ALA A 274 -42.25 6.89 -16.65
N THR A 275 -41.59 7.77 -17.41
CA THR A 275 -41.91 8.06 -18.81
C THR A 275 -41.00 7.24 -19.71
N TRP A 276 -41.60 6.52 -20.66
CA TRP A 276 -40.88 5.65 -21.60
C TRP A 276 -41.15 6.06 -23.04
N THR A 277 -40.08 6.21 -23.82
CA THR A 277 -40.11 6.50 -25.25
C THR A 277 -39.67 5.27 -26.03
N ALA A 278 -40.48 4.79 -26.96
CA ALA A 278 -40.13 3.63 -27.77
C ALA A 278 -39.08 3.99 -28.85
N LEU A 279 -38.01 3.21 -28.92
CA LEU A 279 -37.05 3.23 -30.02
C LEU A 279 -37.60 2.38 -31.18
N PRO A 280 -37.85 2.97 -32.37
CA PRO A 280 -38.33 2.20 -33.52
C PRO A 280 -37.26 1.23 -34.02
N PHE A 281 -37.62 -0.04 -34.25
CA PHE A 281 -36.72 -1.05 -34.81
C PHE A 281 -37.48 -2.08 -35.66
N ASP A 282 -36.74 -2.85 -36.47
CA ASP A 282 -37.31 -3.91 -37.29
C ASP A 282 -37.68 -5.15 -36.45
N LYS A 283 -38.98 -5.38 -36.31
CA LYS A 283 -39.55 -6.54 -35.58
C LYS A 283 -39.76 -7.77 -36.46
N THR A 284 -39.24 -7.78 -37.69
CA THR A 284 -39.44 -8.86 -38.67
C THR A 284 -38.25 -9.81 -38.81
N ILE A 285 -37.23 -9.66 -37.95
CA ILE A 285 -36.04 -10.51 -37.93
C ILE A 285 -36.37 -11.84 -37.22
N TYR A 286 -36.57 -12.93 -37.97
CA TYR A 286 -36.91 -14.25 -37.42
C TYR A 286 -35.94 -15.36 -37.86
N GLY A 287 -35.88 -16.45 -37.08
CA GLY A 287 -35.17 -17.68 -37.42
C GLY A 287 -33.66 -17.71 -37.17
N SER A 288 -33.02 -16.55 -36.92
CA SER A 288 -31.64 -16.47 -36.44
C SER A 288 -31.34 -15.13 -35.78
N LEU A 289 -30.49 -15.15 -34.75
CA LEU A 289 -29.90 -13.95 -34.14
C LEU A 289 -29.18 -13.12 -35.21
N THR A 290 -29.59 -11.88 -35.36
CA THR A 290 -29.07 -10.96 -36.39
C THR A 290 -28.83 -9.60 -35.77
N ILE A 291 -27.69 -9.00 -36.12
CA ILE A 291 -27.34 -7.64 -35.73
C ILE A 291 -28.19 -6.62 -36.50
N SER A 292 -28.70 -5.61 -35.81
CA SER A 292 -29.46 -4.52 -36.44
C SER A 292 -28.56 -3.54 -37.20
N GLU A 293 -29.18 -2.66 -37.99
CA GLU A 293 -28.54 -1.39 -38.37
C GLU A 293 -28.29 -0.51 -37.13
N ASP A 294 -27.52 0.57 -37.31
CA ASP A 294 -27.32 1.57 -36.26
C ASP A 294 -28.54 2.51 -36.23
N PHE A 295 -29.33 2.42 -35.16
CA PHE A 295 -30.48 3.30 -34.95
C PHE A 295 -30.01 4.65 -34.42
N ASP A 296 -30.60 5.74 -34.93
CA ASP A 296 -30.33 7.08 -34.40
C ASP A 296 -30.74 7.15 -32.93
N PHE A 297 -29.79 7.52 -32.09
CA PHE A 297 -29.94 7.62 -30.65
C PHE A 297 -29.57 9.02 -30.13
N SER A 298 -29.39 9.98 -31.04
CA SER A 298 -28.94 11.35 -30.74
C SER A 298 -29.91 12.18 -29.89
N ALA A 299 -31.16 11.73 -29.75
CA ALA A 299 -32.12 12.35 -28.85
C ALA A 299 -31.73 12.23 -27.36
N TYR A 300 -30.79 11.35 -27.04
CA TYR A 300 -30.29 11.07 -25.69
C TYR A 300 -28.82 11.50 -25.50
N ASP A 301 -28.28 12.29 -26.44
CA ASP A 301 -26.94 12.89 -26.31
C ASP A 301 -26.85 13.70 -25.00
N GLY A 302 -25.88 13.39 -24.14
CA GLY A 302 -25.66 14.11 -22.88
C GLY A 302 -26.63 13.79 -21.73
N GLU A 303 -27.55 12.83 -21.90
CA GLU A 303 -28.57 12.51 -20.91
C GLU A 303 -28.17 11.33 -20.01
N SER A 304 -28.80 11.21 -18.84
CA SER A 304 -28.79 9.95 -18.07
C SER A 304 -30.06 9.16 -18.36
N ILE A 305 -29.91 7.90 -18.72
CA ILE A 305 -31.01 7.08 -19.25
C ILE A 305 -31.06 5.67 -18.65
N HIS A 306 -32.18 4.99 -18.88
CA HIS A 306 -32.35 3.55 -18.75
C HIS A 306 -32.94 2.97 -20.03
N VAL A 307 -32.50 1.76 -20.41
CA VAL A 307 -33.04 0.99 -21.53
C VAL A 307 -33.88 -0.17 -20.99
N GLY A 308 -35.17 -0.20 -21.31
CA GLY A 308 -36.11 -1.26 -20.98
C GLY A 308 -36.43 -2.14 -22.20
N LEU A 309 -36.14 -3.42 -22.10
CA LEU A 309 -36.60 -4.46 -23.03
C LEU A 309 -37.97 -4.96 -22.54
N LYS A 310 -39.05 -4.35 -23.04
CA LYS A 310 -40.42 -4.71 -22.70
C LYS A 310 -40.84 -5.95 -23.49
N TYR A 311 -41.22 -7.01 -22.78
CA TYR A 311 -41.84 -8.20 -23.36
C TYR A 311 -43.26 -8.38 -22.81
N SER A 312 -44.22 -8.65 -23.67
CA SER A 312 -45.56 -9.07 -23.28
C SER A 312 -46.13 -10.14 -24.22
N SER A 313 -47.17 -10.80 -23.74
CA SER A 313 -47.97 -11.76 -24.51
C SER A 313 -49.43 -11.71 -24.08
N THR A 314 -50.29 -12.34 -24.88
CA THR A 314 -51.73 -12.53 -24.62
C THR A 314 -52.07 -14.02 -24.58
N ASP A 315 -53.31 -14.35 -24.21
CA ASP A 315 -53.81 -15.73 -24.24
C ASP A 315 -53.90 -16.34 -25.66
N SER A 316 -53.63 -15.55 -26.71
CA SER A 316 -53.68 -15.98 -28.11
C SER A 316 -52.42 -15.68 -28.92
N ASP A 317 -51.52 -14.87 -28.39
CA ASP A 317 -50.30 -14.43 -29.08
C ASP A 317 -49.16 -14.37 -28.07
N SER A 318 -48.15 -15.22 -28.29
CA SER A 318 -46.98 -15.33 -27.43
C SER A 318 -45.75 -15.33 -28.32
N PRO A 319 -45.22 -14.15 -28.67
CA PRO A 319 -43.95 -14.09 -29.38
C PRO A 319 -42.85 -14.76 -28.56
N ARG A 320 -41.76 -15.07 -29.26
CA ARG A 320 -40.50 -15.43 -28.63
C ARG A 320 -39.47 -14.42 -29.07
N TRP A 321 -39.00 -13.61 -28.13
CA TRP A 321 -37.98 -12.60 -28.40
C TRP A 321 -36.69 -12.98 -27.71
N ARG A 322 -35.61 -13.13 -28.49
CA ARG A 322 -34.26 -13.37 -27.99
C ARG A 322 -33.40 -12.15 -28.21
N VAL A 323 -32.65 -11.79 -27.18
CA VAL A 323 -31.66 -10.71 -27.22
C VAL A 323 -30.33 -11.28 -26.77
N GLN A 324 -29.32 -11.16 -27.64
CA GLN A 324 -27.97 -11.61 -27.36
C GLN A 324 -27.13 -10.48 -26.75
N ASP A 325 -27.18 -9.29 -27.33
CA ASP A 325 -26.39 -8.13 -26.92
C ASP A 325 -27.02 -6.84 -27.47
N PHE A 326 -26.67 -5.70 -26.86
CA PHE A 326 -26.84 -4.39 -27.48
C PHE A 326 -25.73 -3.43 -27.07
N ALA A 327 -25.50 -2.40 -27.89
CA ALA A 327 -24.54 -1.35 -27.63
C ALA A 327 -25.08 0.03 -27.99
N ILE A 328 -24.72 1.03 -27.19
CA ILE A 328 -24.82 2.45 -27.51
C ILE A 328 -23.43 2.91 -27.96
N ARG A 329 -23.33 3.58 -29.11
CA ARG A 329 -22.06 3.97 -29.73
C ARG A 329 -22.05 5.42 -30.20
N THR A 330 -20.89 6.05 -30.23
CA THR A 330 -20.67 7.38 -30.83
C THR A 330 -19.64 7.31 -31.96
N THR A 331 -19.64 8.29 -32.87
CA THR A 331 -18.47 8.55 -33.72
C THR A 331 -17.29 9.01 -32.87
N GLY A 332 -16.21 8.25 -32.89
CA GLY A 332 -15.03 8.47 -32.07
C GLY A 332 -13.80 7.76 -32.60
N PHE A 333 -12.85 7.54 -31.71
CA PHE A 333 -11.59 6.87 -32.00
C PHE A 333 -11.63 5.45 -31.42
N SER A 334 -11.11 4.48 -32.17
CA SER A 334 -10.91 3.11 -31.68
C SER A 334 -9.44 2.70 -31.85
N GLY A 335 -8.94 1.91 -30.91
CA GLY A 335 -7.55 1.49 -30.88
C GLY A 335 -7.13 1.04 -29.49
N SER A 336 -5.98 0.37 -29.39
CA SER A 336 -5.43 -0.04 -28.10
C SER A 336 -4.91 1.17 -27.33
N THR A 337 -5.38 1.32 -26.10
CA THR A 337 -4.91 2.32 -25.16
C THR A 337 -4.10 1.69 -24.04
N GLU A 338 -3.29 2.50 -23.38
CA GLU A 338 -2.67 2.21 -22.09
C GLU A 338 -3.24 3.18 -21.05
N SER A 339 -3.52 2.68 -19.85
CA SER A 339 -3.90 3.51 -18.71
C SER A 339 -2.66 3.92 -17.94
N LEU A 340 -2.46 5.23 -17.83
CA LEU A 340 -1.30 5.86 -17.19
C LEU A 340 -1.75 6.67 -15.98
N SER A 341 -0.78 7.07 -15.17
CA SER A 341 -1.02 7.98 -14.06
C SER A 341 0.09 9.00 -13.90
N ALA A 342 -0.27 10.18 -13.44
CA ALA A 342 0.65 11.25 -13.09
C ALA A 342 0.29 11.84 -11.73
N TYR A 343 1.31 12.23 -10.96
CA TYR A 343 1.12 12.92 -9.70
C TYR A 343 1.39 14.41 -9.89
N TYR A 344 0.52 15.25 -9.33
CA TYR A 344 0.68 16.69 -9.33
C TYR A 344 0.60 17.20 -7.89
N LYS A 345 1.40 18.23 -7.61
CA LYS A 345 1.41 18.92 -6.32
C LYS A 345 1.05 20.38 -6.51
N TYR A 346 0.13 20.86 -5.69
CA TYR A 346 -0.21 22.27 -5.69
C TYR A 346 0.79 23.04 -4.82
N SER A 347 1.52 23.97 -5.43
CA SER A 347 2.44 24.86 -4.73
C SER A 347 2.50 26.23 -5.39
N ASP A 348 2.68 27.29 -4.61
CA ASP A 348 2.90 28.66 -5.13
C ASP A 348 1.83 29.20 -6.11
N GLY A 349 0.63 28.60 -6.11
CA GLY A 349 -0.49 29.03 -6.96
C GLY A 349 -0.68 28.25 -8.26
N SER A 350 0.13 27.21 -8.50
CA SER A 350 0.04 26.31 -9.66
C SER A 350 0.02 24.85 -9.22
N TRP A 351 -0.53 24.01 -10.10
CA TRP A 351 -0.29 22.57 -10.07
C TRP A 351 0.96 22.31 -10.91
N ASP A 352 1.92 21.61 -10.32
CA ASP A 352 3.16 21.22 -10.99
C ASP A 352 3.29 19.70 -10.92
N ASP A 353 3.83 19.08 -11.97
CA ASP A 353 4.05 17.65 -12.00
C ASP A 353 5.08 17.23 -10.94
N VAL A 354 4.90 16.05 -10.35
CA VAL A 354 5.82 15.50 -9.37
C VAL A 354 6.76 14.52 -10.04
N ASP A 355 7.96 15.01 -10.33
CA ASP A 355 9.10 14.17 -10.71
C ASP A 355 9.41 13.11 -9.64
N GLY A 356 9.96 11.97 -10.08
CA GLY A 356 10.46 10.94 -9.15
C GLY A 356 9.38 10.08 -8.51
N VAL A 357 8.15 10.07 -9.02
CA VAL A 357 7.06 9.18 -8.58
C VAL A 357 6.56 8.35 -9.75
N TYR A 358 6.46 7.03 -9.57
CA TYR A 358 6.00 6.09 -10.58
C TYR A 358 4.88 5.21 -10.04
N TYR A 359 3.68 5.32 -10.63
CA TYR A 359 2.56 4.44 -10.33
C TYR A 359 2.51 3.29 -11.33
N LEU A 360 2.52 2.04 -10.86
CA LEU A 360 2.46 0.87 -11.76
C LEU A 360 1.13 0.79 -12.49
N SER A 361 1.21 0.73 -13.82
CA SER A 361 0.09 0.42 -14.72
C SER A 361 -0.18 -1.08 -14.80
N ALA A 362 -1.33 -1.48 -15.35
CA ALA A 362 -1.61 -2.89 -15.67
C ALA A 362 -0.54 -3.49 -16.59
N ALA A 363 -0.11 -2.74 -17.61
CA ALA A 363 0.94 -3.18 -18.52
C ALA A 363 2.29 -3.42 -17.81
N ASP A 364 2.60 -2.66 -16.75
CA ASP A 364 3.79 -2.91 -15.94
C ASP A 364 3.70 -4.25 -15.21
N TYR A 365 2.54 -4.56 -14.63
CA TYR A 365 2.30 -5.86 -13.99
C TYR A 365 2.38 -7.02 -14.97
N ASP A 366 1.77 -6.89 -16.14
CA ASP A 366 1.83 -7.87 -17.22
C ASP A 366 3.27 -8.11 -17.68
N SER A 367 4.09 -7.05 -17.75
CA SER A 367 5.52 -7.16 -18.09
C SER A 367 6.32 -8.01 -17.10
N MET A 368 5.86 -8.09 -15.84
CA MET A 368 6.42 -8.92 -14.78
C MET A 368 5.83 -10.34 -14.74
N GLY A 369 4.84 -10.63 -15.58
CA GLY A 369 4.29 -11.96 -15.86
C GLY A 369 2.83 -12.14 -15.45
N GLU A 370 2.09 -12.88 -16.26
CA GLU A 370 0.63 -13.10 -16.13
C GLU A 370 0.24 -14.50 -15.63
N SER A 371 1.22 -15.38 -15.40
CA SER A 371 0.94 -16.75 -14.95
C SER A 371 0.46 -16.78 -13.49
N SER A 372 -0.06 -17.94 -13.05
CA SER A 372 -0.43 -18.12 -11.65
C SER A 372 0.74 -17.84 -10.70
N GLY A 373 0.54 -16.94 -9.73
CA GLY A 373 1.58 -16.50 -8.79
C GLY A 373 2.47 -15.37 -9.30
N GLN A 374 2.14 -14.78 -10.45
CA GLN A 374 2.80 -13.61 -11.02
C GLN A 374 1.86 -12.40 -10.99
N PRO A 375 2.40 -11.17 -10.92
CA PRO A 375 1.60 -10.01 -10.55
C PRO A 375 0.65 -9.49 -11.64
N GLY A 376 0.94 -9.72 -12.93
CA GLY A 376 0.07 -9.36 -14.06
C GLY A 376 -1.25 -10.12 -14.11
N ARG A 377 -1.37 -11.25 -13.41
CA ARG A 377 -2.62 -12.02 -13.39
C ARG A 377 -3.82 -11.21 -12.85
N PHE A 378 -3.56 -10.29 -11.93
CA PHE A 378 -4.58 -9.48 -11.25
C PHE A 378 -4.19 -8.01 -11.12
N ASP A 379 -3.13 -7.58 -11.80
CA ASP A 379 -2.56 -6.23 -11.70
C ASP A 379 -2.31 -5.78 -10.27
N ASN A 380 -1.74 -6.66 -9.45
CA ASN A 380 -1.38 -6.37 -8.06
C ASN A 380 -0.31 -7.33 -7.51
N PHE A 381 0.36 -6.87 -6.46
CA PHE A 381 1.15 -7.73 -5.58
C PHE A 381 0.29 -8.30 -4.44
N SER A 382 0.81 -9.30 -3.72
CA SER A 382 0.15 -9.86 -2.54
C SER A 382 1.18 -10.45 -1.57
N GLY A 383 0.76 -10.92 -0.39
CA GLY A 383 1.66 -11.64 0.53
C GLY A 383 2.31 -12.88 -0.11
N SER A 384 1.73 -13.45 -1.17
CA SER A 384 2.32 -14.56 -1.93
C SER A 384 3.05 -14.14 -3.21
N THR A 385 2.98 -12.86 -3.58
CA THR A 385 3.57 -12.28 -4.79
C THR A 385 4.18 -10.94 -4.40
N LEU A 386 5.35 -11.00 -3.76
CA LEU A 386 5.95 -9.85 -3.09
C LEU A 386 6.61 -8.86 -4.07
N PRO A 387 6.46 -7.53 -3.88
CA PRO A 387 7.08 -6.53 -4.74
C PRO A 387 8.61 -6.64 -4.81
N ALA A 388 9.26 -6.99 -3.69
CA ALA A 388 10.72 -7.14 -3.61
C ALA A 388 11.30 -8.16 -4.60
N ASN A 389 10.50 -9.13 -5.04
CA ASN A 389 10.92 -10.15 -6.00
C ASN A 389 10.90 -9.67 -7.46
N TYR A 390 10.26 -8.52 -7.74
CA TYR A 390 10.00 -8.06 -9.11
C TYR A 390 10.47 -6.62 -9.35
N LEU A 391 10.20 -5.70 -8.41
CA LEU A 391 10.39 -4.27 -8.60
C LEU A 391 11.85 -3.86 -8.86
N PRO A 392 12.87 -4.35 -8.13
CA PRO A 392 14.27 -4.03 -8.45
C PRO A 392 14.65 -4.35 -9.91
N GLN A 393 14.18 -5.49 -10.43
CA GLN A 393 14.46 -5.90 -11.80
C GLN A 393 13.64 -5.08 -12.82
N PHE A 394 12.35 -4.86 -12.54
CA PHE A 394 11.50 -4.00 -13.35
C PHE A 394 12.13 -2.61 -13.49
N LEU A 395 12.53 -1.98 -12.39
CA LEU A 395 13.16 -0.66 -12.39
C LEU A 395 14.50 -0.65 -13.14
N ASN A 396 15.32 -1.70 -13.05
CA ASN A 396 16.55 -1.81 -13.84
C ASN A 396 16.28 -1.88 -15.36
N ILE A 397 15.16 -2.49 -15.77
CA ILE A 397 14.75 -2.57 -17.18
C ILE A 397 14.18 -1.22 -17.64
N THR A 398 13.35 -0.59 -16.82
CA THR A 398 12.68 0.68 -17.12
C THR A 398 13.65 1.86 -17.08
N TYR A 399 14.62 1.85 -16.16
CA TYR A 399 15.61 2.91 -15.96
C TYR A 399 17.06 2.37 -16.15
N PRO A 400 17.44 1.94 -17.36
CA PRO A 400 18.74 1.29 -17.62
C PRO A 400 19.94 2.24 -17.52
N PHE A 401 19.71 3.54 -17.31
CA PHE A 401 20.71 4.58 -17.19
C PHE A 401 20.70 5.28 -15.82
N ALA A 402 20.01 4.71 -14.83
CA ALA A 402 20.04 5.22 -13.46
C ALA A 402 21.49 5.39 -12.96
N GLN A 403 21.74 6.47 -12.24
CA GLN A 403 23.00 6.80 -11.60
C GLN A 403 22.92 6.52 -10.10
N GLU A 404 24.07 6.31 -9.46
CA GLU A 404 24.13 6.16 -8.00
C GLU A 404 23.45 7.34 -7.31
N GLU A 405 22.68 7.04 -6.26
CA GLU A 405 21.87 8.01 -5.49
C GLU A 405 20.61 8.51 -6.21
N ASP A 406 20.28 8.01 -7.43
CA ASP A 406 18.98 8.28 -8.03
C ASP A 406 17.86 7.67 -7.16
N GLU A 407 16.77 8.42 -6.99
CA GLU A 407 15.65 8.09 -6.12
C GLU A 407 14.34 8.05 -6.90
N LEU A 408 13.49 7.07 -6.59
CA LEU A 408 12.18 6.91 -7.21
C LEU A 408 11.17 6.34 -6.22
N PHE A 409 10.09 7.08 -5.99
CA PHE A 409 8.92 6.55 -5.28
C PHE A 409 8.13 5.63 -6.21
N VAL A 410 7.97 4.37 -5.84
CA VAL A 410 7.23 3.38 -6.62
C VAL A 410 5.94 3.04 -5.90
N ILE A 411 4.83 3.39 -6.51
CA ILE A 411 3.47 3.23 -5.98
C ILE A 411 2.77 2.09 -6.74
N TYR A 412 2.13 1.20 -6.01
CA TYR A 412 1.60 -0.04 -6.55
C TYR A 412 0.35 -0.52 -5.82
N ARG A 413 -0.47 -1.31 -6.52
CA ARG A 413 -1.60 -2.06 -6.00
C ARG A 413 -1.14 -3.32 -5.26
N PHE A 414 -1.74 -3.59 -4.12
CA PHE A 414 -1.47 -4.77 -3.29
C PHE A 414 -2.78 -5.38 -2.78
N PHE A 415 -3.03 -6.64 -3.11
CA PHE A 415 -4.17 -7.41 -2.64
C PHE A 415 -3.93 -7.97 -1.24
N GLN A 416 -4.68 -7.45 -0.28
CA GLN A 416 -4.61 -7.79 1.14
C GLN A 416 -5.41 -9.05 1.49
N GLY A 417 -6.32 -9.49 0.63
CA GLY A 417 -7.23 -10.58 0.95
C GLY A 417 -8.37 -10.18 1.90
N GLY A 418 -9.23 -11.15 2.19
CA GLY A 418 -10.39 -10.97 3.07
C GLY A 418 -11.31 -9.81 2.66
N ASP A 419 -11.89 -9.15 3.67
CA ASP A 419 -12.79 -8.00 3.50
C ASP A 419 -12.05 -6.70 3.13
N VAL A 420 -10.71 -6.67 3.19
CA VAL A 420 -9.89 -5.48 2.91
C VAL A 420 -9.69 -5.28 1.41
N GLY A 421 -9.54 -6.36 0.64
CA GLY A 421 -9.40 -6.28 -0.82
C GLY A 421 -8.06 -5.69 -1.28
N THR A 422 -8.06 -4.93 -2.37
CA THR A 422 -6.83 -4.34 -2.93
C THR A 422 -6.64 -2.92 -2.41
N VAL A 423 -5.44 -2.60 -1.95
CA VAL A 423 -5.05 -1.26 -1.50
C VAL A 423 -3.90 -0.70 -2.34
N THR A 424 -3.62 0.59 -2.17
CA THR A 424 -2.42 1.23 -2.71
C THR A 424 -1.32 1.21 -1.66
N LYS A 425 -0.11 0.79 -2.05
CA LYS A 425 1.12 0.84 -1.26
C LYS A 425 2.21 1.57 -2.04
N GLY A 426 3.28 1.96 -1.36
CA GLY A 426 4.42 2.61 -1.98
C GLY A 426 5.72 2.27 -1.27
N ASN A 427 6.85 2.51 -1.92
CA ASN A 427 8.17 2.54 -1.28
C ASN A 427 9.11 3.46 -2.08
N LEU A 428 10.06 4.10 -1.41
CA LEU A 428 11.17 4.78 -2.06
C LEU A 428 12.21 3.74 -2.49
N TYR A 429 12.66 3.79 -3.73
CA TYR A 429 13.80 3.01 -4.20
C TYR A 429 14.98 3.94 -4.46
N THR A 430 16.17 3.53 -4.03
CA THR A 430 17.42 4.25 -4.31
C THR A 430 18.33 3.37 -5.14
N PHE A 431 18.88 3.91 -6.22
CA PHE A 431 19.85 3.20 -7.04
C PHE A 431 21.21 3.20 -6.36
N THR A 432 21.65 2.01 -5.93
CA THR A 432 22.91 1.83 -5.19
C THR A 432 23.64 0.59 -5.69
N ASN A 433 24.94 0.72 -5.95
CA ASN A 433 25.81 -0.34 -6.46
C ASN A 433 25.29 -1.04 -7.74
N GLY A 434 24.64 -0.29 -8.63
CA GLY A 434 24.11 -0.81 -9.88
C GLY A 434 22.76 -1.53 -9.80
N GLU A 435 22.06 -1.47 -8.66
CA GLU A 435 20.72 -2.03 -8.48
C GLU A 435 19.81 -1.07 -7.73
N TRP A 436 18.51 -1.11 -8.01
CA TRP A 436 17.50 -0.40 -7.22
C TRP A 436 17.21 -1.13 -5.92
N VAL A 437 17.40 -0.47 -4.79
CA VAL A 437 17.19 -1.03 -3.45
C VAL A 437 16.02 -0.31 -2.80
N PRO A 438 15.01 -1.02 -2.25
CA PRO A 438 13.92 -0.38 -1.53
C PRO A 438 14.43 0.24 -0.23
N SER A 439 13.80 1.34 0.17
CA SER A 439 13.97 1.91 1.50
C SER A 439 13.40 0.93 2.53
N ILE A 440 14.23 0.62 3.51
CA ILE A 440 13.95 -0.27 4.63
C ILE A 440 14.12 0.51 5.92
N SER A 441 13.29 0.21 6.92
CA SER A 441 13.40 0.83 8.24
C SER A 441 14.28 -0.02 9.14
N SER A 442 14.90 0.61 10.15
CA SER A 442 15.63 -0.11 11.17
C SER A 442 15.40 0.49 12.55
N LEU A 443 15.34 -0.35 13.57
CA LEU A 443 15.32 0.07 14.97
C LEU A 443 16.41 -0.68 15.73
N GLN A 444 17.15 0.05 16.54
CA GLN A 444 18.06 -0.52 17.51
C GLN A 444 17.31 -0.72 18.84
N PHE A 445 17.55 -1.85 19.50
CA PHE A 445 17.04 -2.18 20.82
C PHE A 445 18.21 -2.48 21.76
N GLY A 446 18.11 -2.03 23.00
CA GLY A 446 19.03 -2.34 24.09
C GLY A 446 18.31 -3.20 25.12
N LEU A 447 19.00 -4.19 25.68
CA LEU A 447 18.47 -5.00 26.78
C LEU A 447 18.78 -4.30 28.10
N GLU A 448 17.75 -3.77 28.75
CA GLU A 448 17.84 -3.04 30.02
C GLU A 448 16.89 -3.67 31.05
N ALA A 449 17.42 -4.04 32.22
CA ALA A 449 16.67 -4.71 33.29
C ALA A 449 15.89 -5.96 32.80
N GLY A 450 16.48 -6.71 31.87
CA GLY A 450 15.88 -7.91 31.26
C GLY A 450 14.75 -7.63 30.26
N ILE A 451 14.55 -6.39 29.82
CA ILE A 451 13.54 -6.01 28.82
C ILE A 451 14.24 -5.32 27.64
N TRP A 452 13.92 -5.77 26.43
CA TRP A 452 14.35 -5.05 25.21
C TRP A 452 13.59 -3.73 25.11
N VAL A 453 14.31 -2.63 25.05
CA VAL A 453 13.74 -1.29 24.88
C VAL A 453 14.32 -0.65 23.62
N PRO A 454 13.53 0.12 22.85
CA PRO A 454 14.08 0.88 21.74
C PRO A 454 15.25 1.74 22.24
N ASP A 455 16.42 1.50 21.67
CA ASP A 455 17.67 2.14 22.05
C ASP A 455 18.16 3.01 20.90
N ASN A 456 17.78 4.29 20.93
CA ASN A 456 18.28 5.30 20.00
C ASN A 456 19.68 5.83 20.41
N THR A 457 20.45 5.11 21.23
CA THR A 457 21.77 5.54 21.70
C THR A 457 22.82 5.44 20.60
N ILE A 458 23.25 6.59 20.10
CA ILE A 458 24.30 6.67 19.08
C ILE A 458 25.67 6.48 19.75
N ARG A 459 26.46 5.51 19.29
CA ARG A 459 27.85 5.33 19.75
C ARG A 459 28.78 6.15 18.88
N TYR A 460 29.55 7.04 19.50
CA TYR A 460 30.47 7.92 18.80
C TYR A 460 31.86 7.86 19.42
N THR A 461 32.86 7.49 18.62
CA THR A 461 34.26 7.59 19.06
C THR A 461 34.84 8.91 18.58
N LEU A 462 35.37 9.72 19.50
CA LEU A 462 35.97 11.00 19.14
C LEU A 462 37.15 10.81 18.18
N THR A 463 37.15 11.62 17.14
CA THR A 463 38.19 11.73 16.15
C THR A 463 39.17 12.85 16.50
N ALA A 464 40.28 12.93 15.76
CA ALA A 464 41.21 14.05 15.87
C ALA A 464 40.55 15.42 15.58
N GLY A 465 39.52 15.46 14.73
CA GLY A 465 38.77 16.67 14.42
C GLY A 465 37.98 17.18 15.63
N ASP A 466 37.38 16.28 16.39
CA ASP A 466 36.58 16.61 17.57
C ASP A 466 37.45 17.18 18.68
N TYR A 467 38.63 16.59 18.91
CA TYR A 467 39.61 17.15 19.83
C TYR A 467 40.05 18.56 19.42
N ALA A 468 40.25 18.81 18.12
CA ALA A 468 40.56 20.14 17.62
C ALA A 468 39.39 21.12 17.81
N ALA A 469 38.13 20.66 17.65
CA ALA A 469 36.95 21.47 17.91
C ALA A 469 36.85 21.86 19.40
N VAL A 470 37.11 20.92 20.31
CA VAL A 470 37.17 21.18 21.76
C VAL A 470 38.29 22.18 22.09
N VAL A 471 39.48 22.00 21.52
CA VAL A 471 40.60 22.94 21.69
C VAL A 471 40.20 24.34 21.21
N SER A 472 39.59 24.45 20.03
CA SER A 472 39.14 25.72 19.48
C SER A 472 38.06 26.37 20.35
N GLY A 473 37.10 25.60 20.85
CA GLY A 473 35.99 26.08 21.65
C GLY A 473 36.36 26.50 23.07
N LEU A 474 37.40 25.89 23.65
CA LEU A 474 37.79 26.10 25.06
C LEU A 474 39.10 26.87 25.24
N THR A 475 39.79 27.23 24.15
CA THR A 475 41.00 28.08 24.23
C THR A 475 40.65 29.45 24.82
N GLY A 476 41.33 29.81 25.92
CA GLY A 476 41.12 31.09 26.61
C GLY A 476 39.94 31.11 27.59
N VAL A 477 39.26 29.97 27.79
CA VAL A 477 38.24 29.82 28.83
C VAL A 477 38.91 29.57 30.18
N ALA A 478 38.55 30.38 31.18
CA ALA A 478 39.12 30.30 32.52
C ALA A 478 38.83 28.94 33.17
N GLY A 479 39.88 28.26 33.64
CA GLY A 479 39.79 26.91 34.24
C GLY A 479 40.11 25.77 33.29
N PHE A 480 40.20 26.03 31.97
CA PHE A 480 40.52 25.03 30.95
C PHE A 480 41.93 25.17 30.37
N GLU A 481 42.68 26.23 30.71
CA GLU A 481 43.89 26.64 29.96
C GLU A 481 44.97 25.56 29.88
N ALA A 482 45.28 24.92 31.01
CA ALA A 482 46.28 23.86 31.06
C ALA A 482 45.77 22.52 30.51
N ALA A 483 44.47 22.23 30.69
CA ALA A 483 43.82 21.02 30.19
C ALA A 483 43.68 21.03 28.66
N VAL A 484 43.30 22.17 28.07
CA VAL A 484 43.22 22.41 26.62
C VAL A 484 44.60 22.39 25.98
N GLY A 485 45.61 23.03 26.61
CA GLY A 485 46.98 22.96 26.10
C GLY A 485 47.54 21.53 26.05
N ASN A 486 47.13 20.67 26.99
CA ASN A 486 47.45 19.25 26.97
C ASN A 486 46.68 18.51 25.87
N LEU A 487 45.37 18.77 25.74
CA LEU A 487 44.53 18.18 24.69
C LEU A 487 45.07 18.50 23.28
N ASP A 488 45.46 19.75 23.02
CA ASP A 488 46.05 20.20 21.75
C ASP A 488 47.37 19.49 21.44
N SER A 489 48.18 19.23 22.48
CA SER A 489 49.48 18.59 22.32
C SER A 489 49.41 17.08 22.11
N PHE A 490 48.40 16.41 22.68
CA PHE A 490 48.39 14.96 22.82
C PHE A 490 47.12 14.27 22.28
N GLY A 491 46.07 15.01 21.95
CA GLY A 491 44.82 14.46 21.39
C GLY A 491 44.09 13.49 22.32
N ASN A 492 44.14 13.72 23.63
CA ASN A 492 43.44 12.91 24.63
C ASN A 492 43.09 13.73 25.88
N PHE A 493 42.09 13.27 26.64
CA PHE A 493 41.73 13.85 27.91
C PHE A 493 42.59 13.25 29.04
N SER A 494 43.44 14.08 29.65
CA SER A 494 44.26 13.66 30.80
C SER A 494 43.40 13.48 32.05
N ARG A 495 43.43 12.28 32.65
CA ARG A 495 42.70 11.91 33.89
C ARG A 495 43.60 11.84 35.13
N THR A 496 44.86 12.27 34.99
CA THR A 496 45.85 12.17 36.06
C THR A 496 45.91 13.49 36.83
N GLY A 497 45.32 13.49 38.02
CA GLY A 497 45.11 14.67 38.86
C GLY A 497 46.27 15.68 38.86
N GLY A 498 45.92 16.96 38.71
CA GLY A 498 46.86 18.07 38.49
C GLY A 498 46.18 19.20 37.72
N SER A 499 46.95 20.17 37.21
CA SER A 499 46.40 21.30 36.45
C SER A 499 45.94 20.95 35.03
N THR A 500 46.33 19.80 34.48
CA THR A 500 45.93 19.33 33.13
C THR A 500 44.75 18.36 33.16
N ASN A 501 44.22 18.05 34.36
CA ASN A 501 43.17 17.06 34.54
C ASN A 501 41.84 17.54 33.97
N TRP A 502 41.16 16.67 33.23
CA TRP A 502 39.77 16.84 32.81
C TRP A 502 38.85 16.15 33.81
N SER A 503 38.09 16.93 34.60
CA SER A 503 37.01 16.37 35.42
C SER A 503 35.82 15.96 34.55
N ASP A 504 34.87 15.21 35.11
CA ASP A 504 33.68 14.78 34.37
C ASP A 504 32.88 16.00 33.90
N GLU A 505 32.76 17.06 34.71
CA GLU A 505 32.10 18.30 34.27
C GLU A 505 32.83 18.98 33.10
N MET A 506 34.17 18.93 33.08
CA MET A 506 34.96 19.46 31.97
C MET A 506 34.80 18.61 30.71
N ILE A 507 34.72 17.28 30.85
CA ILE A 507 34.46 16.36 29.75
C ILE A 507 33.05 16.61 29.21
N LEU A 508 32.02 16.72 30.06
CA LEU A 508 30.66 17.04 29.61
C LEU A 508 30.60 18.36 28.83
N THR A 509 31.37 19.37 29.27
CA THR A 509 31.49 20.64 28.54
C THR A 509 32.11 20.44 27.15
N ALA A 510 33.17 19.63 27.06
CA ALA A 510 33.78 19.27 25.77
C ALA A 510 32.82 18.46 24.88
N LEU A 511 32.08 17.50 25.46
CA LEU A 511 31.10 16.70 24.74
C LEU A 511 29.95 17.54 24.20
N ASN A 512 29.48 18.56 24.95
CA ASN A 512 28.48 19.51 24.42
C ASN A 512 28.98 20.20 23.14
N ILE A 513 30.24 20.67 23.10
CA ILE A 513 30.82 21.28 21.90
C ILE A 513 30.85 20.30 20.73
N VAL A 514 31.29 19.07 20.98
CA VAL A 514 31.40 18.05 19.92
C VAL A 514 30.01 17.69 19.42
N LEU A 515 29.09 17.34 20.30
CA LEU A 515 27.77 16.85 19.92
C LEU A 515 26.88 17.93 19.31
N ASP A 516 27.00 19.19 19.75
CA ASP A 516 26.29 20.30 19.10
C ASP A 516 26.86 20.64 17.72
N ASN A 517 28.14 20.35 17.45
CA ASN A 517 28.70 20.44 16.11
C ASN A 517 28.35 19.22 15.24
N LEU A 518 28.32 18.03 15.86
CA LEU A 518 28.08 16.76 15.18
C LEU A 518 26.60 16.63 14.78
N ASN A 519 25.69 16.99 15.68
CA ASN A 519 24.25 16.95 15.46
C ASN A 519 23.57 18.21 16.04
N PRO A 520 23.66 19.36 15.35
CA PRO A 520 23.06 20.62 15.79
C PRO A 520 21.53 20.56 15.95
N SER A 521 20.88 19.62 15.25
CA SER A 521 19.44 19.39 15.25
C SER A 521 19.01 18.22 16.14
N ALA A 522 19.87 17.78 17.07
CA ALA A 522 19.54 16.68 17.98
C ALA A 522 18.26 16.96 18.76
N GLU A 523 17.31 16.03 18.69
CA GLU A 523 16.03 16.13 19.38
C GLU A 523 16.16 15.91 20.90
N GLU A 524 15.19 16.42 21.66
CA GLU A 524 15.09 16.17 23.10
C GLU A 524 15.00 14.66 23.36
N GLY A 525 15.83 14.15 24.28
CA GLY A 525 15.92 12.73 24.60
C GLY A 525 16.91 11.94 23.76
N GLN A 526 17.56 12.53 22.74
CA GLN A 526 18.62 11.85 21.99
C GLN A 526 19.75 11.39 22.93
N LYS A 527 20.13 10.12 22.87
CA LYS A 527 21.19 9.50 23.68
C LYS A 527 22.46 9.31 22.86
N TYR A 528 23.62 9.49 23.49
CA TYR A 528 24.93 9.13 22.94
C TYR A 528 25.76 8.36 23.97
N ILE A 529 26.55 7.39 23.53
CA ILE A 529 27.73 6.91 24.26
C ILE A 529 28.95 7.40 23.51
N VAL A 530 29.69 8.33 24.11
CA VAL A 530 30.87 8.93 23.50
C VAL A 530 32.13 8.29 24.07
N THR A 531 32.88 7.59 23.23
CA THR A 531 34.18 7.02 23.55
C THR A 531 35.27 8.06 23.34
N VAL A 532 36.02 8.36 24.40
CA VAL A 532 37.11 9.34 24.38
C VAL A 532 38.44 8.68 24.73
N ALA A 533 39.51 9.04 24.02
CA ALA A 533 40.88 8.70 24.41
C ALA A 533 41.27 9.41 25.71
N THR A 534 41.82 8.65 26.66
CA THR A 534 42.34 9.14 27.92
C THR A 534 43.81 8.79 28.11
N TRP A 535 44.52 9.59 28.89
CA TRP A 535 45.91 9.28 29.23
C TRP A 535 46.01 8.31 30.43
N ALA A 536 46.17 7.02 30.14
CA ALA A 536 46.72 6.00 31.04
C ALA A 536 47.71 5.09 30.29
N PRO A 537 48.54 4.27 30.97
CA PRO A 537 49.45 3.35 30.29
C PRO A 537 48.68 2.37 29.39
N GLY A 538 48.83 2.49 28.06
CA GLY A 538 48.26 1.54 27.09
C GLY A 538 47.24 2.08 26.07
N ASN A 539 47.09 3.40 25.88
CA ASN A 539 46.03 4.01 25.06
C ASN A 539 44.63 3.64 25.57
N SER A 540 44.33 4.02 26.81
CA SER A 540 43.01 3.80 27.38
C SER A 540 41.95 4.68 26.72
N THR A 541 40.74 4.17 26.65
CA THR A 541 39.54 4.95 26.34
C THR A 541 38.62 4.95 27.55
N GLU A 542 37.72 5.93 27.60
CA GLU A 542 36.66 6.05 28.60
C GLU A 542 35.36 6.38 27.85
N ASP A 543 34.26 5.74 28.24
CA ASP A 543 32.95 5.94 27.61
C ASP A 543 32.08 6.83 28.49
N PHE A 544 31.39 7.77 27.87
CA PHE A 544 30.50 8.72 28.55
C PHE A 544 29.10 8.66 27.93
N ALA A 545 28.11 8.22 28.72
CA ALA A 545 26.71 8.19 28.32
C ALA A 545 26.06 9.56 28.59
N VAL A 546 25.59 10.23 27.52
CA VAL A 546 24.94 11.54 27.60
C VAL A 546 23.58 11.55 26.90
N ILE A 547 22.67 12.42 27.32
CA ILE A 547 21.33 12.61 26.77
C ILE A 547 21.04 14.10 26.59
N LYS A 548 20.34 14.46 25.49
CA LYS A 548 19.89 15.83 25.25
C LYS A 548 18.67 16.12 26.14
N THR A 549 18.80 17.08 27.05
CA THR A 549 17.69 17.51 27.92
C THR A 549 17.66 19.03 28.06
N GLY A 550 16.52 19.65 27.78
CA GLY A 550 16.35 21.10 27.83
C GLY A 550 17.26 21.86 26.88
N GLY A 551 17.67 21.24 25.77
CA GLY A 551 18.60 21.84 24.79
C GLY A 551 20.08 21.73 25.13
N GLU A 552 20.47 21.06 26.23
CA GLU A 552 21.87 20.80 26.60
C GLU A 552 22.13 19.29 26.72
N TRP A 553 23.38 18.86 26.54
CA TRP A 553 23.76 17.46 26.80
C TRP A 553 24.12 17.29 28.27
N ILE A 554 23.46 16.35 28.94
CA ILE A 554 23.71 15.96 30.33
C ILE A 554 24.12 14.49 30.41
N TYR A 555 24.77 14.07 31.49
CA TYR A 555 25.02 12.64 31.70
C TYR A 555 23.72 11.86 31.92
N GLN A 556 23.65 10.64 31.39
CA GLN A 556 22.55 9.72 31.65
C GLN A 556 22.63 9.25 33.13
N GLU A 557 21.47 9.15 33.80
CA GLU A 557 21.37 8.70 35.21
C GLU A 557 21.39 7.18 35.36
#